data_AF-A0A928KVA1-F1
#
_entry.id   AF-A0A928KVA1-F1
#
_cell.length_a   1.000
_cell.length_b   1.000
_cell.length_c   1.000
_cell.angle_alpha   90.00
_cell.angle_beta   90.00
_cell.angle_gamma   90.00
#
_symmetry.space_group_name_H-M   'P 1'
#
loop_
_entity.id
_entity.type
_entity.pdbx_description
1 polymer ?
#
loop_
_entity_poly.entity_id
_entity_poly.type
_entity_poly.pdbx_seq_one_letter_code
_entity_poly.pdbx_strand_id
1 'polypeptide(L)'
;MKSSQEQLRSRGYATPEEIRPYREKSQNALLELLNDKNAVARTAAASQLKIEPEVFPVLLQVLQEDDAEKICEILDTVGFMAFYHPKLSTPEHAEAVFAVMERYPNHKLLLWKAIQCLCAFPSQKTKRLLQEFTAQNNLLGEEAQSSLKRLPSER
;
A
#
# COMPACT_ATOMS: atom_id res chain seq x y z
N MET A 1 -12.07 17.88 2.52
CA MET A 1 -10.98 18.87 2.30
C MET A 1 -10.29 18.56 0.98
N LYS A 2 -10.19 19.50 0.04
CA LYS A 2 -9.27 19.36 -1.10
C LYS A 2 -7.89 19.77 -0.62
N SER A 3 -6.91 18.87 -0.69
CA SER A 3 -5.51 19.16 -0.34
C SER A 3 -4.89 20.10 -1.36
N SER A 4 -3.95 20.96 -0.95
CA SER A 4 -3.17 21.79 -1.89
C SER A 4 -2.21 20.91 -2.71
N GLN A 5 -1.73 21.41 -3.86
CA GLN A 5 -0.75 20.67 -4.67
C GLN A 5 0.54 20.34 -3.91
N GLU A 6 1.03 21.26 -3.07
CA GLU A 6 2.20 21.00 -2.22
C GLU A 6 1.96 19.87 -1.22
N GLN A 7 0.78 19.84 -0.60
CA GLN A 7 0.40 18.75 0.32
C GLN A 7 0.24 17.41 -0.40
N LEU A 8 -0.19 17.42 -1.66
CA LEU A 8 -0.26 16.21 -2.48
C LEU A 8 1.14 15.73 -2.86
N ARG A 9 2.03 16.65 -3.25
CA ARG A 9 3.43 16.33 -3.60
C ARG A 9 4.22 15.79 -2.42
N SER A 10 4.06 16.37 -1.23
CA SER A 10 4.69 15.85 -0.01
C SER A 10 4.20 14.44 0.37
N ARG A 11 3.06 14.02 -0.18
CA ARG A 11 2.45 12.69 0.03
C ARG A 11 2.66 11.75 -1.17
N GLY A 12 3.55 12.10 -2.10
CA GLY A 12 3.91 11.23 -3.22
C GLY A 12 3.09 11.43 -4.50
N TYR A 13 2.28 12.48 -4.62
CA TYR A 13 1.64 12.77 -5.91
C TYR A 13 2.69 13.02 -7.00
N ALA A 14 2.73 12.13 -7.99
CA ALA A 14 3.61 12.20 -9.15
C ALA A 14 2.78 12.19 -10.45
N THR A 15 3.11 13.08 -11.37
CA THR A 15 2.50 13.10 -12.71
C THR A 15 3.12 12.03 -13.61
N PRO A 16 2.42 11.58 -14.69
CA PRO A 16 2.98 10.61 -15.63
C PRO A 16 4.34 11.01 -16.21
N GLU A 17 4.57 12.31 -16.43
CA GLU A 17 5.85 12.80 -16.96
C GLU A 17 6.97 12.79 -15.92
N GLU A 18 6.65 12.93 -14.63
CA GLU A 18 7.61 12.77 -13.54
C GLU A 18 7.95 11.28 -13.30
N ILE A 19 7.04 10.36 -13.62
CA ILE A 19 7.26 8.91 -13.50
C ILE A 19 8.07 8.36 -14.68
N ARG A 20 7.89 8.93 -15.88
CA ARG A 20 8.49 8.44 -17.13
C ARG A 20 10.01 8.18 -17.07
N PRO A 21 10.85 9.01 -16.43
CA PRO A 21 12.30 8.78 -16.33
C PRO A 21 12.70 7.53 -15.53
N TYR A 22 11.78 6.95 -14.74
CA TYR A 22 12.05 5.81 -13.87
C TYR A 22 11.81 4.45 -14.57
N ARG A 23 11.18 4.43 -15.76
CA ARG A 23 10.83 3.20 -16.48
C ARG A 23 12.03 2.33 -16.84
N GLU A 24 13.15 2.96 -17.17
CA GLU A 24 14.37 2.27 -17.62
C GLU A 24 15.32 1.92 -16.46
N LYS A 25 14.92 2.17 -15.20
CA LYS A 25 15.76 1.86 -14.04
C LYS A 25 15.71 0.37 -13.73
N SER A 26 16.84 -0.17 -13.31
CA SER A 26 16.90 -1.55 -12.81
C SER A 26 16.05 -1.70 -11.54
N GLN A 27 15.58 -2.92 -11.29
CA GLN A 27 14.82 -3.26 -10.08
C GLN A 27 15.55 -2.82 -8.79
N ASN A 28 16.87 -3.08 -8.68
CA ASN A 28 17.65 -2.66 -7.52
C ASN A 28 17.65 -1.14 -7.37
N ALA A 29 17.80 -0.39 -8.47
CA ALA A 29 17.76 1.06 -8.41
C ALA A 29 16.37 1.59 -8.00
N LEU A 30 15.30 0.93 -8.43
CA LEU A 30 13.93 1.26 -8.00
C LEU A 30 13.71 0.96 -6.52
N LEU A 31 14.24 -0.15 -6.00
CA LEU A 31 14.16 -0.49 -4.58
C LEU A 31 14.91 0.52 -3.70
N GLU A 32 16.10 0.96 -4.12
CA GLU A 32 16.85 2.02 -3.42
C GLU A 32 16.08 3.35 -3.38
N LEU A 33 15.40 3.69 -4.48
CA LEU A 33 14.61 4.92 -4.58
C LEU A 33 13.39 4.95 -3.67
N LEU A 34 12.96 3.81 -3.12
CA LEU A 34 11.90 3.81 -2.10
C LEU A 34 12.33 4.52 -0.80
N ASN A 35 13.64 4.71 -0.59
CA ASN A 35 14.20 5.44 0.55
C ASN A 35 14.61 6.89 0.19
N ASP A 36 14.31 7.36 -1.03
CA ASP A 36 14.72 8.68 -1.46
C ASP A 36 14.00 9.77 -0.66
N LYS A 37 14.68 10.88 -0.38
CA LYS A 37 14.09 12.04 0.34
C LYS A 37 12.97 12.70 -0.46
N ASN A 38 12.96 12.52 -1.77
CA ASN A 38 11.95 13.03 -2.67
C ASN A 38 10.75 12.06 -2.75
N ALA A 39 9.62 12.45 -2.17
CA ALA A 39 8.38 11.67 -2.20
C ALA A 39 7.92 11.31 -3.63
N VAL A 40 8.16 12.19 -4.63
CA VAL A 40 7.84 11.90 -6.04
C VAL A 40 8.70 10.75 -6.57
N ALA A 41 9.98 10.69 -6.20
CA ALA A 41 10.89 9.62 -6.61
C ALA A 41 10.47 8.28 -6.01
N ARG A 42 10.06 8.27 -4.73
CA ARG A 42 9.54 7.07 -4.05
C ARG A 42 8.29 6.55 -4.75
N THR A 43 7.30 7.41 -5.02
CA THR A 43 6.07 6.99 -5.69
C THR A 43 6.29 6.57 -7.14
N ALA A 44 7.17 7.25 -7.88
CA ALA A 44 7.56 6.83 -9.22
C ALA A 44 8.20 5.44 -9.21
N ALA A 45 9.11 5.18 -8.27
CA ALA A 45 9.74 3.89 -8.10
C ALA A 45 8.74 2.79 -7.76
N ALA A 46 7.91 3.03 -6.74
CA ALA A 46 6.81 2.15 -6.35
C ALA A 46 5.89 1.84 -7.55
N SER A 47 5.56 2.83 -8.38
CA SER A 47 4.73 2.65 -9.58
C SER A 47 5.38 1.76 -10.64
N GLN A 48 6.70 1.75 -10.78
CA GLN A 48 7.38 0.89 -11.75
C GLN A 48 7.53 -0.55 -11.23
N LEU A 49 7.73 -0.73 -9.92
CA LEU A 49 7.80 -2.05 -9.30
C LEU A 49 6.48 -2.84 -9.42
N LYS A 50 5.34 -2.15 -9.60
CA LYS A 50 4.00 -2.77 -9.77
C LYS A 50 3.89 -3.72 -10.98
N ILE A 51 4.85 -3.75 -11.90
CA ILE A 51 4.75 -4.45 -13.18
C ILE A 51 5.22 -5.91 -13.09
N GLU A 52 6.15 -6.25 -12.20
CA GLU A 52 6.81 -7.57 -12.18
C GLU A 52 6.43 -8.37 -10.91
N PRO A 53 5.63 -9.46 -11.01
CA PRO A 53 5.21 -10.27 -9.86
C PRO A 53 6.35 -10.82 -9.01
N GLU A 54 7.53 -11.04 -9.60
CA GLU A 54 8.74 -11.58 -8.97
C GLU A 54 9.29 -10.66 -7.87
N VAL A 55 8.95 -9.37 -7.89
CA VAL A 55 9.37 -8.41 -6.86
C VAL A 55 8.54 -8.59 -5.58
N PHE A 56 7.35 -9.19 -5.65
CA PHE A 56 6.40 -9.20 -4.55
C PHE A 56 6.98 -9.71 -3.22
N PRO A 57 7.77 -10.80 -3.15
CA PRO A 57 8.40 -11.24 -1.91
C PRO A 57 9.33 -10.19 -1.29
N VAL A 58 10.06 -9.43 -2.12
CA VAL A 58 10.94 -8.34 -1.65
C VAL A 58 10.10 -7.20 -1.05
N LEU A 59 8.95 -6.89 -1.65
CA LEU A 59 8.04 -5.87 -1.11
C LEU A 59 7.47 -6.29 0.25
N LEU A 60 7.14 -7.57 0.44
CA LEU A 60 6.69 -8.09 1.73
C LEU A 60 7.79 -8.01 2.79
N GLN A 61 9.06 -8.19 2.42
CA GLN A 61 10.19 -7.97 3.33
C GLN A 61 10.28 -6.51 3.76
N VAL A 62 10.05 -5.56 2.85
CA VAL A 62 10.03 -4.13 3.19
C VAL A 62 8.93 -3.79 4.22
N LEU A 63 7.77 -4.45 4.16
CA LEU A 63 6.72 -4.28 5.18
C LEU A 63 7.17 -4.73 6.59
N GLN A 64 8.22 -5.55 6.69
CA GLN A 64 8.77 -6.03 7.96
C GLN A 64 9.82 -5.08 8.55
N GLU A 65 10.26 -4.06 7.81
CA GLU A 65 11.22 -3.06 8.27
C GLU A 65 10.58 -2.06 9.27
N ASP A 66 11.41 -1.16 9.81
CA ASP A 66 11.02 -0.09 10.74
C ASP A 66 11.08 1.30 10.08
N ASP A 67 10.56 1.41 8.85
CA ASP A 67 10.48 2.67 8.10
C ASP A 67 9.03 2.95 7.67
N ALA A 68 8.33 3.77 8.47
CA ALA A 68 6.91 4.07 8.24
C ALA A 68 6.65 4.80 6.91
N GLU A 69 7.59 5.62 6.42
CA GLU A 69 7.45 6.31 5.12
C GLU A 69 7.54 5.31 3.97
N LYS A 70 8.55 4.44 4.01
CA LYS A 70 8.75 3.38 3.02
C LYS A 70 7.58 2.39 3.01
N ILE A 71 7.12 1.97 4.19
CA ILE A 71 5.97 1.08 4.35
C ILE A 71 4.70 1.70 3.73
N CYS A 72 4.48 3.01 3.91
CA CYS A 72 3.33 3.69 3.31
C CYS A 72 3.33 3.63 1.77
N GLU A 73 4.49 3.73 1.12
CA GLU A 73 4.58 3.59 -0.34
C GLU A 73 4.38 2.13 -0.77
N ILE A 74 4.93 1.19 0.00
CA ILE A 74 4.85 -0.24 -0.32
C ILE A 74 3.45 -0.81 -0.13
N LEU A 75 2.66 -0.35 0.85
CA LEU A 75 1.27 -0.79 1.02
C LEU A 75 0.41 -0.56 -0.24
N ASP A 76 0.60 0.57 -0.93
CA ASP A 76 -0.12 0.85 -2.19
C ASP A 76 0.31 -0.11 -3.31
N THR A 77 1.60 -0.43 -3.38
CA THR A 77 2.17 -1.35 -4.37
C THR A 77 1.74 -2.79 -4.12
N VAL A 78 1.82 -3.26 -2.87
CA VAL A 78 1.40 -4.61 -2.47
C VAL A 78 -0.10 -4.78 -2.72
N GLY A 79 -0.92 -3.82 -2.30
CA GLY A 79 -2.37 -3.87 -2.55
C GLY A 79 -2.70 -3.91 -4.04
N PHE A 80 -2.05 -3.06 -4.85
CA PHE A 80 -2.24 -3.06 -6.30
C PHE A 80 -1.86 -4.41 -6.93
N MET A 81 -0.66 -4.92 -6.63
CA MET A 81 -0.19 -6.18 -7.20
C MET A 81 -1.07 -7.36 -6.79
N ALA A 82 -1.44 -7.47 -5.52
CA ALA A 82 -2.33 -8.53 -5.06
C ALA A 82 -3.73 -8.46 -5.69
N PHE A 83 -4.24 -7.26 -5.95
CA PHE A 83 -5.55 -7.07 -6.57
C PHE A 83 -5.57 -7.52 -8.04
N TYR A 84 -4.53 -7.20 -8.80
CA TYR A 84 -4.44 -7.52 -10.24
C TYR A 84 -3.79 -8.87 -10.55
N HIS A 85 -3.04 -9.46 -9.60
CA HIS A 85 -2.42 -10.78 -9.73
C HIS A 85 -2.98 -11.72 -8.65
N PRO A 86 -4.07 -12.44 -8.91
CA PRO A 86 -4.79 -13.24 -7.90
C PRO A 86 -3.94 -14.27 -7.16
N LYS A 87 -2.84 -14.75 -7.77
CA LYS A 87 -1.89 -15.68 -7.13
C LYS A 87 -1.15 -15.05 -5.94
N LEU A 88 -1.07 -13.73 -5.87
CA LEU A 88 -0.41 -12.98 -4.79
C LEU A 88 -1.38 -12.67 -3.64
N SER A 89 -2.69 -12.72 -3.90
CA SER A 89 -3.77 -12.49 -2.93
C SER A 89 -3.97 -13.73 -2.02
N THR A 90 -2.96 -14.09 -1.22
CA THR A 90 -3.05 -15.22 -0.30
C THR A 90 -3.19 -14.77 1.16
N PRO A 91 -3.79 -15.59 2.04
CA PRO A 91 -3.83 -15.31 3.47
C PRO A 91 -2.44 -15.09 4.08
N GLU A 92 -1.43 -15.86 3.64
CA GLU A 92 -0.06 -15.76 4.14
C GLU A 92 0.56 -14.39 3.83
N HIS A 93 0.32 -13.84 2.64
CA HIS A 93 0.80 -12.51 2.29
C HIS A 93 0.05 -11.41 3.03
N ALA A 94 -1.23 -11.61 3.34
CA ALA A 94 -2.01 -10.66 4.14
C ALA A 94 -1.46 -10.49 5.57
N GLU A 95 -0.82 -11.53 6.13
CA GLU A 95 -0.18 -11.45 7.45
C GLU A 95 0.88 -10.36 7.53
N ALA A 96 1.61 -10.08 6.44
CA ALA A 96 2.56 -8.95 6.42
C ALA A 96 1.87 -7.60 6.63
N VAL A 97 0.65 -7.44 6.10
CA VAL A 97 -0.14 -6.20 6.26
C VAL A 97 -0.73 -6.12 7.67
N PHE A 98 -1.21 -7.23 8.22
CA PHE A 98 -1.69 -7.27 9.62
C PHE A 98 -0.56 -6.92 10.60
N ALA A 99 0.63 -7.49 10.42
CA ALA A 99 1.80 -7.19 11.25
C ALA A 99 2.16 -5.69 11.23
N VAL A 100 2.01 -5.02 10.08
CA VAL A 100 2.20 -3.57 9.97
C VAL A 100 1.17 -2.79 10.80
N MET A 101 -0.10 -3.20 10.79
CA MET A 101 -1.15 -2.56 11.61
C MET A 101 -0.89 -2.75 13.11
N GLU A 102 -0.44 -3.93 13.52
CA GLU A 102 -0.07 -4.25 14.91
C GLU A 102 1.16 -3.46 15.38
N ARG A 103 2.15 -3.26 14.51
CA ARG A 103 3.36 -2.48 14.81
C ARG A 103 3.09 -0.98 14.92
N TYR A 104 2.13 -0.47 14.14
CA TYR A 104 1.82 0.96 14.07
C TYR A 104 0.35 1.30 14.40
N PRO A 105 -0.16 0.93 15.60
CA PRO A 105 -1.59 1.01 15.93
C PRO A 105 -2.11 2.45 16.06
N ASN A 106 -1.22 3.44 16.14
CA ASN A 106 -1.57 4.86 16.25
C ASN A 106 -1.22 5.67 14.99
N HIS A 107 -0.60 5.06 13.98
CA HIS A 107 -0.15 5.76 12.78
C HIS A 107 -1.26 5.84 11.72
N LYS A 108 -2.13 6.85 11.85
CA LYS A 108 -3.38 7.00 11.07
C LYS A 108 -3.22 6.82 9.55
N LEU A 109 -2.21 7.43 8.93
CA LEU A 109 -2.00 7.31 7.48
C LEU A 109 -1.64 5.88 7.06
N LEU A 110 -0.88 5.18 7.88
CA LEU A 110 -0.39 3.83 7.60
C LEU A 110 -1.53 2.84 7.80
N LEU A 111 -2.32 3.00 8.87
CA LEU A 111 -3.56 2.23 9.06
C LEU A 111 -4.54 2.43 7.90
N TRP A 112 -4.74 3.67 7.44
CA TRP A 112 -5.60 3.95 6.30
C TRP A 112 -5.12 3.22 5.04
N LYS A 113 -3.82 3.28 4.74
CA LYS A 113 -3.21 2.56 3.60
C LYS A 113 -3.27 1.04 3.76
N ALA A 114 -3.11 0.52 4.96
CA ALA A 114 -3.22 -0.92 5.25
C ALA A 114 -4.67 -1.41 5.06
N ILE A 115 -5.66 -0.65 5.54
CA ILE A 115 -7.09 -0.91 5.31
C ILE A 115 -7.43 -0.92 3.81
N GLN A 116 -6.85 0.00 3.03
CA GLN A 116 -7.01 0.02 1.58
C GLN A 116 -6.31 -1.18 0.92
N CYS A 117 -5.08 -1.50 1.33
CA CYS A 117 -4.31 -2.64 0.83
C CYS A 117 -5.04 -3.98 1.05
N LEU A 118 -5.66 -4.14 2.23
CA LEU A 118 -6.41 -5.35 2.60
C LEU A 118 -7.60 -5.65 1.69
N CYS A 119 -8.11 -4.69 0.90
CA CYS A 119 -9.09 -4.98 -0.16
C CYS A 119 -8.62 -6.07 -1.13
N ALA A 120 -7.30 -6.18 -1.33
CA ALA A 120 -6.70 -7.13 -2.24
C ALA A 120 -6.56 -8.54 -1.65
N PHE A 121 -6.95 -8.75 -0.39
CA PHE A 121 -6.78 -10.02 0.32
C PHE A 121 -8.11 -10.47 0.97
N PRO A 122 -9.07 -10.98 0.18
CA PRO A 122 -10.35 -11.43 0.71
C PRO A 122 -10.15 -12.65 1.61
N SER A 123 -10.44 -12.48 2.89
CA SER A 123 -10.47 -13.55 3.88
C SER A 123 -11.46 -13.21 5.00
N GLN A 124 -11.89 -14.22 5.74
CA GLN A 124 -12.74 -14.01 6.91
C GLN A 124 -12.05 -13.14 7.99
N LYS A 125 -10.71 -13.22 8.11
CA LYS A 125 -9.91 -12.38 9.01
C LYS A 125 -9.93 -10.92 8.56
N THR A 126 -9.65 -10.67 7.27
CA THR A 126 -9.73 -9.33 6.66
C THR A 126 -11.11 -8.71 6.88
N LYS A 127 -12.17 -9.47 6.59
CA LYS A 127 -13.55 -8.98 6.73
C LYS A 127 -13.88 -8.56 8.16
N ARG A 128 -13.50 -9.37 9.16
CA ARG A 128 -13.72 -9.04 10.58
C ARG A 128 -12.97 -7.78 10.98
N LEU A 129 -11.69 -7.68 10.63
CA LEU A 129 -10.88 -6.51 10.95
C LEU A 129 -11.48 -5.24 10.33
N LEU A 130 -11.87 -5.27 9.05
CA LEU A 130 -12.50 -4.11 8.42
C LEU A 130 -13.83 -3.73 9.11
N GLN A 131 -14.64 -4.72 9.51
CA GLN A 131 -15.87 -4.50 10.26
C GLN A 131 -15.62 -3.80 11.61
N GLU A 132 -14.55 -4.16 12.33
CA GLU A 132 -14.16 -3.49 13.58
C GLU A 132 -13.84 -2.00 13.34
N PHE A 133 -13.13 -1.67 12.26
CA PHE A 133 -12.87 -0.27 11.90
C PHE A 133 -14.15 0.49 11.52
N THR A 134 -15.15 -0.16 10.92
CA THR A 134 -16.40 0.54 10.52
C THR A 134 -17.20 1.14 11.69
N ALA A 135 -16.97 0.66 12.91
CA ALA A 135 -17.57 1.23 14.12
C ALA A 135 -16.98 2.58 14.50
N GLN A 136 -15.82 2.94 13.93
CA GLN A 136 -15.16 4.21 14.20
C GLN A 136 -15.79 5.33 13.37
N ASN A 137 -16.17 6.43 14.02
CA ASN A 137 -16.71 7.62 13.35
C ASN A 137 -15.58 8.55 12.88
N ASN A 138 -14.69 8.04 12.02
CA ASN A 138 -13.53 8.75 11.49
C ASN A 138 -13.15 8.24 10.08
N LEU A 139 -12.10 8.83 9.49
CA LEU A 139 -11.61 8.47 8.15
C LEU A 139 -11.19 6.99 8.00
N LEU A 140 -10.76 6.32 9.08
CA LEU A 140 -10.43 4.89 9.02
C LEU A 140 -11.69 4.04 8.91
N GLY A 141 -12.76 4.43 9.60
CA GLY A 141 -14.06 3.77 9.49
C GLY A 141 -14.69 3.97 8.10
N GLU A 142 -14.62 5.17 7.56
CA GLU A 142 -15.08 5.47 6.18
C GLU A 142 -14.31 4.65 5.13
N GLU A 143 -12.99 4.56 5.28
CA GLU A 143 -12.16 3.74 4.39
C GLU A 143 -12.48 2.26 4.54
N ALA A 144 -12.64 1.76 5.77
CA ALA A 144 -12.98 0.35 6.00
C ALA A 144 -14.34 -0.04 5.40
N GLN A 145 -15.34 0.85 5.50
CA GLN A 145 -16.62 0.67 4.83
C GLN A 145 -16.47 0.62 3.31
N SER A 146 -15.63 1.48 2.75
CA SER A 146 -15.34 1.51 1.32
C SER A 146 -14.59 0.25 0.89
N SER A 147 -13.66 -0.21 1.72
CA SER A 147 -12.85 -1.41 1.48
C SER A 147 -13.68 -2.67 1.48
N LEU A 148 -14.63 -2.81 2.40
CA LEU A 148 -15.58 -3.93 2.44
C LEU A 148 -16.40 -4.03 1.15
N LYS A 149 -16.79 -2.90 0.55
CA LYS A 149 -17.53 -2.87 -0.73
C LYS A 149 -16.68 -3.27 -1.93
N ARG A 150 -15.35 -3.12 -1.83
CA ARG A 150 -14.39 -3.45 -2.89
C ARG A 150 -13.80 -4.85 -2.76
N LEU A 151 -14.07 -5.56 -1.65
CA LEU A 151 -13.58 -6.93 -1.47
C LEU A 151 -14.05 -7.79 -2.64
N PRO A 152 -13.14 -8.49 -3.34
CA PRO A 152 -13.52 -9.50 -4.30
C PRO A 152 -14.39 -10.56 -3.62
N SER A 153 -15.33 -11.13 -4.35
CA SER A 153 -16.02 -12.34 -3.91
C SER A 153 -14.98 -13.41 -3.56
N GLU A 154 -15.17 -14.14 -2.45
CA GLU A 154 -14.32 -15.27 -2.07
C GLU A 154 -14.21 -16.22 -3.28
N ARG A 155 -12.98 -16.47 -3.74
CA ARG A 155 -12.69 -17.32 -4.90
C ARG A 155 -12.48 -18.76 -4.47
#